data_AF-A0A178FJY0-F1
#
_entry.id   AF-A0A178FJY0-F1
#
_cell.length_a   1.000
_cell.length_b   1.000
_cell.length_c   1.000
_cell.angle_alpha   90.00
_cell.angle_beta   90.00
_cell.angle_gamma   90.00
#
_symmetry.space_group_name_H-M   'P 1'
#
loop_
_entity.id
_entity.type
_entity.pdbx_description
1 polymer ?
#
loop_
_entity_poly.entity_id
_entity_poly.type
_entity_poly.pdbx_seq_one_letter_code
_entity_poly.pdbx_strand_id
1 'polypeptide(L)'
;MSTLKPLKLYGGIFPANPLKVALVLEELGLPYETEDVPMAERKKPPFTNINPNGRTPALYDPNTDLNIWESGAIVSYLVDKYDKDHKISFPHDTNEYYKKVPSAIDRYYNEINRVVGVLEKWLAGSEDGGDGKGPRNYIMGDKCTYTDLVLFPWQIFLPRIVWKGKLNPETEFPNVMAWVKRIGARPSLERILTEVNAIAEPFLKAAEEKMAKAAEEEKQ
;
A
#
# COMPACT_ATOMS: atom_id res chain seq x y z
N MET A 1 -43.33 -3.49 -4.68
CA MET A 1 -41.87 -3.30 -4.63
C MET A 1 -41.52 -3.01 -3.20
N SER A 2 -40.60 -3.78 -2.60
CA SER A 2 -40.10 -3.45 -1.25
C SER A 2 -39.33 -2.13 -1.36
N THR A 3 -39.82 -1.11 -0.67
CA THR A 3 -39.13 0.19 -0.58
C THR A 3 -37.90 0.00 0.31
N LEU A 4 -36.71 0.30 -0.23
CA LEU A 4 -35.47 0.29 0.54
C LEU A 4 -35.60 1.20 1.76
N LYS A 5 -35.14 0.72 2.91
CA LYS A 5 -35.03 1.54 4.12
C LYS A 5 -33.82 2.48 3.98
N PRO A 6 -33.89 3.73 4.45
CA PRO A 6 -32.75 4.65 4.39
C PRO A 6 -31.53 4.08 5.12
N LEU A 7 -30.37 4.10 4.44
CA LEU A 7 -29.09 3.77 5.07
C LEU A 7 -28.66 4.90 6.01
N LYS A 8 -27.81 4.62 6.99
CA LYS A 8 -27.35 5.61 7.95
C LYS A 8 -25.85 5.85 7.84
N LEU A 9 -25.48 7.05 7.40
CA LEU A 9 -24.09 7.49 7.25
C LEU A 9 -23.65 8.29 8.48
N TYR A 10 -22.71 7.74 9.23
CA TYR A 10 -22.13 8.41 10.40
C TYR A 10 -20.91 9.24 10.02
N GLY A 11 -20.87 10.48 10.52
CA GLY A 11 -19.81 11.46 10.26
C GLY A 11 -20.17 12.59 9.31
N GLY A 12 -21.47 12.78 9.03
CA GLY A 12 -21.96 13.81 8.12
C GLY A 12 -21.53 13.59 6.67
N ILE A 13 -21.48 14.67 5.88
CA ILE A 13 -20.99 14.67 4.49
C ILE A 13 -19.63 15.38 4.34
N PHE A 14 -18.98 15.74 5.45
CA PHE A 14 -17.68 16.40 5.50
C PHE A 14 -16.84 15.79 6.63
N PRO A 15 -15.51 15.56 6.47
CA PRO A 15 -14.62 15.97 5.38
C PRO A 15 -14.64 14.98 4.19
N ALA A 16 -13.56 14.93 3.40
CA ALA A 16 -13.49 14.17 2.15
C ALA A 16 -13.90 12.69 2.25
N ASN A 17 -13.66 12.02 3.39
CA ASN A 17 -13.98 10.60 3.53
C ASN A 17 -15.49 10.29 3.65
N PRO A 18 -16.27 10.97 4.51
CA PRO A 18 -17.72 10.87 4.45
C PRO A 18 -18.32 11.40 3.14
N LEU A 19 -17.75 12.48 2.57
CA LEU A 19 -18.25 13.06 1.32
C LEU A 19 -18.28 12.05 0.17
N LYS A 20 -17.21 11.27 -0.04
CA LYS A 20 -17.20 10.26 -1.11
C LYS A 20 -18.23 9.15 -0.93
N VAL A 21 -18.60 8.81 0.31
CA VAL A 21 -19.67 7.83 0.56
C VAL A 21 -21.01 8.43 0.19
N ALA A 22 -21.27 9.67 0.62
CA ALA A 22 -22.49 10.40 0.25
C ALA A 22 -22.64 10.52 -1.27
N LEU A 23 -21.58 10.90 -2.00
CA LEU A 23 -21.60 10.96 -3.46
C LEU A 23 -21.98 9.62 -4.12
N VAL A 24 -21.46 8.50 -3.62
CA VAL A 24 -21.82 7.17 -4.14
C VAL A 24 -23.29 6.81 -3.84
N LEU A 25 -23.78 7.15 -2.64
CA LEU A 25 -25.19 6.95 -2.29
C LEU A 25 -26.11 7.76 -3.22
N GLU A 26 -25.79 9.02 -3.49
CA GLU A 26 -26.52 9.89 -4.42
C GLU A 26 -26.49 9.36 -5.86
N GLU A 27 -25.33 8.98 -6.38
CA GLU A 27 -25.19 8.43 -7.73
C GLU A 27 -26.00 7.13 -7.91
N LEU A 28 -26.12 6.31 -6.86
CA LEU A 28 -26.93 5.09 -6.89
C LEU A 28 -28.42 5.34 -6.56
N GLY A 29 -28.80 6.58 -6.23
CA GLY A 29 -30.17 6.92 -5.84
C GLY A 29 -30.64 6.20 -4.57
N LEU A 30 -29.70 5.87 -3.67
CA LEU A 30 -30.00 5.15 -2.44
C LEU A 30 -30.51 6.13 -1.38
N PRO A 31 -31.65 5.84 -0.71
CA PRO A 31 -32.10 6.69 0.38
C PRO A 31 -31.13 6.56 1.56
N TYR A 32 -30.72 7.69 2.15
CA TYR A 32 -29.88 7.69 3.34
C TYR A 32 -30.14 8.90 4.23
N GLU A 33 -29.74 8.77 5.48
CA GLU A 33 -29.70 9.83 6.48
C GLU A 33 -28.26 9.98 7.00
N THR A 34 -27.89 11.19 7.39
CA THR A 34 -26.59 11.45 8.03
C THR A 34 -26.72 11.68 9.52
N GLU A 35 -25.80 11.11 10.30
CA GLU A 35 -25.62 11.43 11.71
C GLU A 35 -24.23 12.02 11.94
N ASP A 36 -24.16 13.23 12.48
CA ASP A 36 -22.88 13.81 12.88
C ASP A 36 -22.36 13.15 14.15
N VAL A 37 -21.10 12.72 14.11
CA VAL A 37 -20.40 12.16 15.29
C VAL A 37 -19.29 13.12 15.71
N PRO A 38 -19.50 13.90 16.79
CA PRO A 38 -18.50 14.85 17.29
C PRO A 38 -17.18 14.17 17.58
N MET A 39 -16.06 14.85 17.32
CA MET A 39 -14.73 14.26 17.47
C MET A 39 -14.46 13.71 18.88
N ALA A 40 -15.03 14.33 19.91
CA ALA A 40 -14.94 13.90 21.30
C ALA A 40 -15.69 12.59 21.61
N GLU A 41 -16.68 12.22 20.78
CA GLU A 41 -17.54 11.05 20.99
C GLU A 41 -17.15 9.86 20.11
N ARG A 42 -16.32 10.06 19.07
CA ARG A 42 -15.91 8.98 18.15
C ARG A 42 -15.15 7.84 18.81
N LYS A 43 -14.53 8.08 19.96
CA LYS A 43 -13.74 7.06 20.70
C LYS A 43 -14.52 6.42 21.84
N LYS A 44 -15.85 6.58 21.86
CA LYS A 44 -16.72 6.05 22.91
C LYS A 44 -17.94 5.33 22.32
N PRO A 45 -18.57 4.42 23.08
CA PRO A 45 -19.91 3.96 22.76
C PRO A 45 -20.91 5.13 22.75
N PRO A 46 -21.97 5.08 21.92
CA PRO A 46 -22.35 3.94 21.09
C PRO A 46 -21.54 3.81 19.79
N PHE A 47 -20.80 4.85 19.37
CA PHE A 47 -20.17 4.86 18.05
C PHE A 47 -19.10 3.78 17.88
N THR A 48 -18.32 3.45 18.91
CA THR A 48 -17.33 2.37 18.83
C THR A 48 -17.94 0.97 18.66
N ASN A 49 -19.24 0.80 18.95
CA ASN A 49 -19.94 -0.45 18.67
C ASN A 49 -20.26 -0.59 17.17
N ILE A 50 -20.28 0.52 16.43
CA ILE A 50 -20.48 0.58 14.98
C ILE A 50 -19.12 0.54 14.27
N ASN A 51 -18.19 1.40 14.70
CA ASN A 51 -16.83 1.45 14.20
C ASN A 51 -15.81 1.38 15.36
N PRO A 52 -15.20 0.22 15.63
CA PRO A 52 -14.18 0.06 16.66
C PRO A 52 -12.93 0.94 16.47
N ASN A 53 -12.62 1.34 15.23
CA ASN A 53 -11.53 2.30 14.94
C ASN A 53 -11.88 3.72 15.43
N GLY A 54 -13.16 4.02 15.68
CA GLY A 54 -13.61 5.32 16.16
C GLY A 54 -13.24 6.46 15.23
N ARG A 55 -13.42 6.25 13.92
CA ARG A 55 -13.20 7.22 12.85
C ARG A 55 -14.44 7.32 11.97
N THR A 56 -14.62 8.43 11.29
CA THR A 56 -15.68 8.59 10.30
C THR A 56 -15.11 8.46 8.87
N PRO A 57 -15.91 7.98 7.89
CA PRO A 57 -17.30 7.55 8.03
C PRO A 57 -17.45 6.12 8.59
N ALA A 58 -18.66 5.82 9.04
CA ALA A 58 -19.20 4.47 9.17
C ALA A 58 -20.60 4.45 8.53
N LEU A 59 -21.04 3.29 8.05
CA LEU A 59 -22.34 3.11 7.43
C LEU A 59 -23.09 1.98 8.15
N TYR A 60 -24.33 2.22 8.54
CA TYR A 60 -25.26 1.16 8.91
C TYR A 60 -26.28 0.97 7.79
N ASP A 61 -26.43 -0.27 7.34
CA ASP A 61 -27.43 -0.65 6.35
C ASP A 61 -28.55 -1.48 7.00
N PRO A 62 -29.75 -0.91 7.23
CA PRO A 62 -30.88 -1.63 7.83
C PRO A 62 -31.54 -2.65 6.89
N ASN A 63 -31.15 -2.70 5.61
CA ASN A 63 -31.63 -3.68 4.64
C ASN A 63 -30.83 -4.98 4.71
N THR A 64 -29.61 -4.96 5.28
CA THR A 64 -28.79 -6.16 5.52
C THR A 64 -28.39 -6.35 6.98
N ASP A 65 -28.71 -5.39 7.85
CA ASP A 65 -28.29 -5.34 9.25
C ASP A 65 -26.77 -5.40 9.44
N LEU A 66 -26.04 -4.61 8.62
CA LEU A 66 -24.58 -4.57 8.65
C LEU A 66 -24.06 -3.19 9.03
N ASN A 67 -23.04 -3.18 9.88
CA ASN A 67 -22.17 -2.02 10.13
C ASN A 67 -20.90 -2.17 9.30
N ILE A 68 -20.64 -1.21 8.41
CA ILE A 68 -19.43 -1.16 7.59
C ILE A 68 -18.64 0.10 7.96
N TRP A 69 -17.33 -0.05 8.12
CA TRP A 69 -16.41 1.05 8.40
C TRP A 69 -15.18 0.94 7.48
N GLU A 70 -14.40 2.02 7.42
CA GLU A 70 -13.47 2.34 6.32
C GLU A 70 -14.20 2.75 5.03
N SER A 71 -14.02 4.02 4.64
CA SER A 71 -14.70 4.60 3.46
C SER A 71 -14.51 3.82 2.16
N GLY A 72 -13.37 3.15 1.96
CA GLY A 72 -13.16 2.29 0.79
C GLY A 72 -14.02 1.03 0.84
N ALA A 73 -14.06 0.35 1.99
CA ALA A 73 -14.89 -0.84 2.18
C ALA A 73 -16.39 -0.50 2.11
N ILE A 74 -16.81 0.67 2.61
CA ILE A 74 -18.18 1.15 2.46
C ILE A 74 -18.54 1.31 0.97
N VAL A 75 -17.70 1.98 0.18
CA VAL A 75 -17.95 2.17 -1.26
C VAL A 75 -17.99 0.83 -1.99
N SER A 76 -17.05 -0.08 -1.72
CA SER A 76 -17.07 -1.43 -2.30
C SER A 76 -18.35 -2.18 -1.95
N TYR A 77 -18.78 -2.14 -0.69
CA TYR A 77 -20.04 -2.74 -0.26
C TYR A 77 -21.25 -2.16 -1.01
N LEU A 78 -21.33 -0.83 -1.14
CA LEU A 78 -22.44 -0.17 -1.82
C LEU A 78 -22.50 -0.56 -3.31
N VAL A 79 -21.36 -0.55 -3.99
CA VAL A 79 -21.26 -0.99 -5.39
C VAL A 79 -21.68 -2.45 -5.52
N ASP A 80 -21.07 -3.35 -4.74
CA ASP A 80 -21.36 -4.78 -4.82
C ASP A 80 -22.82 -5.10 -4.50
N LYS A 81 -23.41 -4.39 -3.53
CA LYS A 81 -24.76 -4.65 -3.05
C LYS A 81 -25.84 -4.01 -3.92
N TYR A 82 -25.62 -2.81 -4.42
CA TYR A 82 -26.67 -1.96 -5.00
C TYR A 82 -26.43 -1.54 -6.45
N ASP A 83 -25.20 -1.50 -6.95
CA ASP A 83 -24.91 -1.10 -8.34
C ASP A 83 -25.08 -2.27 -9.34
N LYS A 84 -26.25 -2.89 -9.35
CA LYS A 84 -26.51 -4.12 -10.13
C LYS A 84 -26.47 -3.93 -11.64
N ASP A 85 -26.70 -2.70 -12.09
CA ASP A 85 -26.66 -2.32 -13.50
C ASP A 85 -25.30 -1.71 -13.89
N HIS A 86 -24.31 -1.72 -12.99
CA HIS A 86 -22.97 -1.19 -13.23
C HIS A 86 -22.98 0.27 -13.71
N LYS A 87 -23.79 1.12 -13.07
CA LYS A 87 -23.93 2.54 -13.37
C LYS A 87 -22.64 3.32 -13.09
N ILE A 88 -21.94 2.97 -12.01
CA ILE A 88 -20.71 3.64 -11.57
C ILE A 88 -19.53 2.68 -11.38
N SER A 89 -19.71 1.40 -11.73
CA SER A 89 -18.71 0.35 -11.61
C SER A 89 -18.57 -0.42 -12.92
N PHE A 90 -17.49 -1.20 -13.02
CA PHE A 90 -17.41 -2.25 -14.03
C PHE A 90 -17.92 -3.57 -13.44
N PRO A 91 -18.47 -4.47 -14.27
CA PRO A 91 -18.84 -5.80 -13.80
C PRO A 91 -17.67 -6.54 -13.18
N HIS A 92 -17.92 -7.28 -12.10
CA HIS A 92 -16.94 -8.21 -11.54
C HIS A 92 -16.48 -9.19 -12.63
N ASP A 93 -15.26 -9.70 -12.49
CA ASP A 93 -14.64 -10.61 -13.44
C ASP A 93 -14.36 -10.03 -14.85
N THR A 94 -14.49 -8.71 -15.04
CA THR A 94 -14.05 -8.03 -16.26
C THR A 94 -12.61 -7.53 -16.17
N ASN A 95 -11.96 -7.39 -17.33
CA ASN A 95 -10.62 -6.81 -17.40
C ASN A 95 -10.58 -5.38 -16.88
N GLU A 96 -11.66 -4.61 -17.08
CA GLU A 96 -11.83 -3.25 -16.59
C GLU A 96 -11.87 -3.19 -15.06
N TYR A 97 -12.56 -4.14 -14.42
CA TYR A 97 -12.62 -4.24 -12.95
C TYR A 97 -11.25 -4.50 -12.33
N TYR A 98 -10.44 -5.38 -12.93
CA TYR A 98 -9.07 -5.68 -12.47
C TYR A 98 -7.99 -4.79 -13.09
N LYS A 99 -8.37 -3.78 -13.88
CA LYS A 99 -7.43 -3.01 -14.67
C LYS A 99 -6.45 -2.31 -13.75
N LYS A 100 -5.18 -2.73 -13.84
CA LYS A 100 -4.08 -2.08 -13.12
C LYS A 100 -4.06 -0.61 -13.49
N VAL A 101 -4.10 0.27 -12.49
CA VAL A 101 -4.03 1.72 -12.68
C VAL A 101 -2.57 2.11 -12.89
N PRO A 102 -2.13 2.42 -14.13
CA PRO A 102 -0.70 2.58 -14.42
C PRO A 102 -0.08 3.73 -13.63
N SER A 103 -0.81 4.83 -13.43
CA SER A 103 -0.36 5.98 -12.63
C SER A 103 -0.12 5.63 -11.15
N ALA A 104 -0.92 4.73 -10.57
CA ALA A 104 -0.70 4.28 -9.20
C ALA A 104 0.59 3.45 -9.10
N ILE A 105 0.82 2.56 -10.07
CA ILE A 105 2.06 1.79 -10.20
C ILE A 105 3.25 2.72 -10.39
N ASP A 106 3.17 3.66 -11.32
CA ASP A 106 4.24 4.60 -11.63
C ASP A 106 4.56 5.50 -10.43
N ARG A 107 3.56 5.88 -9.63
CA ARG A 107 3.78 6.60 -8.37
C ARG A 107 4.64 5.81 -7.39
N TYR A 108 4.35 4.53 -7.18
CA TYR A 108 5.17 3.68 -6.28
C TYR A 108 6.58 3.49 -6.83
N TYR A 109 6.72 3.30 -8.13
CA TYR A 109 8.02 3.23 -8.80
C TYR A 109 8.84 4.52 -8.59
N ASN A 110 8.23 5.67 -8.87
CA ASN A 110 8.87 6.97 -8.68
C ASN A 110 9.26 7.21 -7.21
N GLU A 111 8.46 6.71 -6.27
CA GLU A 111 8.76 6.83 -4.85
C GLU A 111 9.96 5.96 -4.44
N ILE A 112 10.08 4.74 -4.96
CA ILE A 112 11.28 3.90 -4.76
C ILE A 112 12.52 4.64 -5.29
N ASN A 113 12.45 5.16 -6.51
CA ASN A 113 13.57 5.89 -7.12
C ASN A 113 13.96 7.12 -6.32
N ARG A 114 12.96 7.88 -5.85
CA ARG A 114 13.20 9.08 -5.04
C ARG A 114 13.90 8.72 -3.73
N VAL A 115 13.42 7.71 -3.02
CA VAL A 115 13.95 7.33 -1.69
C VAL A 115 15.34 6.71 -1.81
N VAL A 116 15.53 5.76 -2.74
CA VAL A 116 16.84 5.13 -2.97
C VAL A 116 17.84 6.14 -3.54
N GLY A 117 17.38 7.05 -4.40
CA GLY A 117 18.19 8.13 -4.95
C GLY A 117 18.77 9.08 -3.91
N VAL A 118 18.10 9.28 -2.77
CA VAL A 118 18.67 10.05 -1.63
C VAL A 118 19.89 9.32 -1.07
N LEU A 119 19.79 8.00 -0.84
CA LEU A 119 20.91 7.21 -0.32
C LEU A 119 22.05 7.13 -1.35
N GLU A 120 21.72 6.98 -2.63
CA GLU A 120 22.70 6.98 -3.73
C GLU A 120 23.53 8.27 -3.76
N LYS A 121 22.85 9.43 -3.77
CA LYS A 121 23.48 10.76 -3.73
C LYS A 121 24.32 10.95 -2.48
N TRP A 122 23.81 10.52 -1.32
CA TRP A 122 24.54 10.57 -0.07
C TRP A 122 25.83 9.75 -0.09
N LEU A 123 25.77 8.50 -0.58
CA LEU A 123 26.93 7.62 -0.69
C LEU A 123 27.94 8.10 -1.74
N ALA A 124 27.46 8.74 -2.82
CA ALA A 124 28.31 9.41 -3.80
C ALA A 124 28.97 10.69 -3.24
N GLY A 125 28.45 11.25 -2.14
CA GLY A 125 28.83 12.56 -1.62
C GLY A 125 28.61 13.68 -2.64
N SER A 126 27.52 13.58 -3.42
CA SER A 126 27.16 14.57 -4.43
C SER A 126 26.92 15.96 -3.82
N GLU A 127 27.12 17.02 -4.61
CA GLU A 127 26.77 18.38 -4.18
C GLU A 127 25.26 18.57 -4.04
N ASP A 128 24.48 17.92 -4.90
CA ASP A 128 23.02 17.86 -4.81
C ASP A 128 22.58 16.57 -4.09
N GLY A 129 22.09 16.70 -2.87
CA GLY A 129 21.54 15.60 -2.05
C GLY A 129 22.56 14.78 -1.25
N GLY A 130 23.86 15.06 -1.40
CA GLY A 130 24.93 14.58 -0.51
C GLY A 130 25.47 15.72 0.37
N ASP A 131 26.72 15.61 0.80
CA ASP A 131 27.41 16.66 1.58
C ASP A 131 28.60 17.30 0.84
N GLY A 132 28.77 16.99 -0.45
CA GLY A 132 29.88 17.49 -1.28
C GLY A 132 31.28 16.97 -0.90
N LYS A 133 31.40 15.98 -0.01
CA LYS A 133 32.70 15.45 0.46
C LYS A 133 33.20 14.25 -0.34
N GLY A 134 32.54 13.93 -1.45
CA GLY A 134 32.87 12.79 -2.28
C GLY A 134 32.42 11.44 -1.71
N PRO A 135 32.72 10.35 -2.45
CA PRO A 135 32.14 9.05 -2.22
C PRO A 135 32.62 8.42 -0.90
N ARG A 136 31.75 7.61 -0.30
CA ARG A 136 32.01 6.90 0.97
C ARG A 136 31.59 5.45 0.93
N ASN A 137 32.30 4.63 1.69
CA ASN A 137 32.04 3.18 1.74
C ASN A 137 30.82 2.81 2.60
N TYR A 138 30.49 3.65 3.57
CA TYR A 138 29.41 3.50 4.56
C TYR A 138 28.72 4.85 4.80
N ILE A 139 27.52 4.84 5.37
CA ILE A 139 26.69 6.04 5.55
C ILE A 139 27.45 7.15 6.29
N MET A 140 28.30 6.80 7.27
CA MET A 140 29.07 7.75 8.09
C MET A 140 30.54 7.88 7.69
N GLY A 141 30.91 7.52 6.45
CA GLY A 141 32.29 7.57 5.94
C GLY A 141 32.88 6.18 5.73
N ASP A 142 34.05 5.90 6.28
CA ASP A 142 34.77 4.63 6.04
C ASP A 142 34.52 3.54 7.09
N LYS A 143 33.74 3.84 8.12
CA LYS A 143 33.40 2.88 9.17
C LYS A 143 31.94 2.45 9.05
N CYS A 144 31.71 1.14 9.01
CA CYS A 144 30.38 0.57 9.21
C CYS A 144 29.88 0.91 10.61
N THR A 145 28.74 1.58 10.71
CA THR A 145 28.10 1.91 12.00
C THR A 145 26.71 1.28 12.08
N TYR A 146 26.00 1.53 13.19
CA TYR A 146 24.63 1.04 13.34
C TYR A 146 23.70 1.59 12.25
N THR A 147 23.98 2.79 11.70
CA THR A 147 23.15 3.40 10.64
C THR A 147 23.11 2.52 9.39
N ASP A 148 24.25 1.91 9.05
CA ASP A 148 24.35 0.96 7.95
C ASP A 148 23.53 -0.31 8.23
N LEU A 149 23.67 -0.86 9.44
CA LEU A 149 23.05 -2.11 9.83
C LEU A 149 21.52 -2.02 9.94
N VAL A 150 20.98 -0.87 10.37
CA VAL A 150 19.52 -0.69 10.50
C VAL A 150 18.85 -0.36 9.17
N LEU A 151 19.58 0.28 8.23
CA LEU A 151 19.03 0.62 6.92
C LEU A 151 19.12 -0.56 5.94
N PHE A 152 20.16 -1.38 6.08
CA PHE A 152 20.44 -2.50 5.18
C PHE A 152 19.27 -3.47 4.93
N PRO A 153 18.47 -3.90 5.94
CA PRO A 153 17.36 -4.83 5.71
C PRO A 153 16.30 -4.32 4.72
N TRP A 154 16.16 -3.00 4.58
CA TRP A 154 15.23 -2.40 3.62
C TRP A 154 15.78 -2.39 2.20
N GLN A 155 17.11 -2.45 2.03
CA GLN A 155 17.79 -2.35 0.74
C GLN A 155 18.24 -3.70 0.17
N ILE A 156 18.31 -4.76 0.98
CA ILE A 156 18.71 -6.10 0.54
C ILE A 156 17.78 -6.70 -0.55
N PHE A 157 16.55 -6.18 -0.65
CA PHE A 157 15.61 -6.60 -1.69
C PHE A 157 15.78 -5.84 -3.01
N LEU A 158 16.44 -4.68 -2.99
CA LEU A 158 16.62 -3.85 -4.17
C LEU A 158 17.23 -4.60 -5.38
N PRO A 159 18.27 -5.47 -5.23
CA PRO A 159 18.80 -6.25 -6.35
C PRO A 159 17.78 -7.18 -7.02
N ARG A 160 16.69 -7.54 -6.30
CA ARG A 160 15.59 -8.38 -6.83
C ARG A 160 14.48 -7.55 -7.47
N ILE A 161 14.52 -6.23 -7.33
CA ILE A 161 13.52 -5.33 -7.90
C ILE A 161 13.95 -4.97 -9.32
N VAL A 162 13.46 -5.76 -10.28
CA VAL A 162 13.66 -5.54 -11.72
C VAL A 162 12.34 -5.21 -12.41
N TRP A 163 11.54 -4.33 -11.78
CA TRP A 163 10.12 -4.08 -12.07
C TRP A 163 9.83 -4.00 -13.58
N LYS A 164 9.47 -5.12 -14.21
CA LYS A 164 9.25 -5.24 -15.66
C LYS A 164 10.26 -4.48 -16.54
N GLY A 165 11.54 -4.46 -16.13
CA GLY A 165 12.59 -3.72 -16.84
C GLY A 165 12.51 -2.19 -16.75
N LYS A 166 11.61 -1.63 -15.93
CA LYS A 166 11.58 -0.19 -15.62
C LYS A 166 12.71 0.24 -14.70
N LEU A 167 13.19 -0.66 -13.85
CA LEU A 167 14.26 -0.41 -12.89
C LEU A 167 15.43 -1.35 -13.15
N ASN A 168 16.63 -0.78 -13.20
CA ASN A 168 17.87 -1.52 -13.12
C ASN A 168 18.76 -0.93 -12.00
N PRO A 169 18.67 -1.47 -10.77
CA PRO A 169 19.41 -0.95 -9.63
C PRO A 169 20.93 -0.92 -9.81
N GLU A 170 21.50 -1.89 -10.54
CA GLU A 170 22.94 -1.98 -10.78
C GLU A 170 23.46 -0.78 -11.59
N THR A 171 22.64 -0.29 -12.54
CA THR A 171 23.01 0.86 -13.37
C THR A 171 22.55 2.19 -12.78
N GLU A 172 21.41 2.21 -12.09
CA GLU A 172 20.79 3.43 -11.58
C GLU A 172 21.30 3.83 -10.18
N PHE A 173 21.68 2.86 -9.34
CA PHE A 173 22.12 3.09 -7.97
C PHE A 173 23.43 2.36 -7.63
N PRO A 174 24.51 2.57 -8.41
CA PRO A 174 25.76 1.82 -8.25
C PRO A 174 26.40 1.97 -6.86
N ASN A 175 26.27 3.12 -6.21
CA ASN A 175 26.85 3.31 -4.88
C ASN A 175 26.05 2.55 -3.80
N VAL A 176 24.72 2.56 -3.88
CA VAL A 176 23.84 1.74 -3.02
C VAL A 176 24.15 0.27 -3.23
N MET A 177 24.29 -0.19 -4.47
CA MET A 177 24.58 -1.60 -4.77
C MET A 177 25.95 -2.05 -4.25
N ALA A 178 26.96 -1.20 -4.39
CA ALA A 178 28.28 -1.45 -3.79
C ALA A 178 28.19 -1.51 -2.24
N TRP A 179 27.41 -0.63 -1.63
CA TRP A 179 27.17 -0.61 -0.19
C TRP A 179 26.40 -1.85 0.30
N VAL A 180 25.33 -2.27 -0.39
CA VAL A 180 24.56 -3.50 -0.10
C VAL A 180 25.49 -4.71 -0.16
N LYS A 181 26.31 -4.84 -1.22
CA LYS A 181 27.27 -5.95 -1.36
C LYS A 181 28.28 -5.96 -0.20
N ARG A 182 28.78 -4.79 0.20
CA ARG A 182 29.77 -4.65 1.28
C ARG A 182 29.20 -5.06 2.63
N ILE A 183 27.98 -4.64 2.96
CA ILE A 183 27.33 -5.04 4.21
C ILE A 183 26.93 -6.52 4.17
N GLY A 184 26.41 -6.98 3.02
CA GLY A 184 26.07 -8.38 2.74
C GLY A 184 27.20 -9.36 3.04
N ALA A 185 28.44 -8.98 2.72
CA ALA A 185 29.63 -9.80 2.92
C ALA A 185 30.17 -9.82 4.37
N ARG A 186 29.50 -9.17 5.32
CA ARG A 186 29.97 -9.13 6.72
C ARG A 186 29.69 -10.47 7.42
N PRO A 187 30.64 -11.04 8.18
CA PRO A 187 30.44 -12.33 8.87
C PRO A 187 29.24 -12.37 9.83
N SER A 188 28.94 -11.23 10.48
CA SER A 188 27.77 -11.11 11.37
C SER A 188 26.45 -11.30 10.62
N LEU A 189 26.41 -10.88 9.36
CA LEU A 189 25.22 -10.92 8.55
C LEU A 189 25.08 -12.25 7.79
N GLU A 190 26.19 -12.85 7.35
CA GLU A 190 26.20 -14.20 6.78
C GLU A 190 25.52 -15.22 7.71
N ARG A 191 25.82 -15.14 9.01
CA ARG A 191 25.18 -15.96 10.04
C ARG A 191 23.67 -15.75 10.10
N ILE A 192 23.22 -14.48 10.17
CA ILE A 192 21.80 -14.13 10.29
C ILE A 192 21.04 -14.46 9.01
N LEU A 193 21.61 -14.19 7.83
CA LEU A 193 20.97 -14.48 6.55
C LEU A 193 20.80 -15.98 6.31
N THR A 194 21.71 -16.82 6.83
CA THR A 194 21.51 -18.27 6.80
C THR A 194 20.24 -18.66 7.57
N GLU A 195 20.03 -18.10 8.76
CA GLU A 195 18.82 -18.34 9.56
C GLU A 195 17.56 -17.76 8.90
N VAL A 196 17.63 -16.52 8.40
CA VAL A 196 16.51 -15.86 7.72
C VAL A 196 16.13 -16.60 6.43
N ASN A 197 17.10 -17.05 5.63
CA ASN A 197 16.84 -17.82 4.42
C ASN A 197 16.19 -19.16 4.76
N ALA A 198 16.66 -19.87 5.79
CA ALA A 198 16.02 -21.10 6.24
C ALA A 198 14.54 -20.90 6.63
N ILE A 199 14.21 -19.75 7.22
CA ILE A 199 12.82 -19.38 7.58
C ILE A 199 12.03 -18.96 6.34
N ALA A 200 12.61 -18.14 5.46
CA ALA A 200 11.92 -17.52 4.33
C ALA A 200 11.75 -18.43 3.12
N GLU A 201 12.66 -19.38 2.91
CA GLU A 201 12.73 -20.22 1.70
C GLU A 201 11.46 -21.05 1.44
N PRO A 202 10.78 -21.63 2.45
CA PRO A 202 9.47 -22.27 2.23
C PRO A 202 8.41 -21.31 1.69
N PHE A 203 8.40 -20.06 2.18
CA PHE A 203 7.43 -19.05 1.74
C PHE A 203 7.75 -18.53 0.34
N LEU A 204 9.02 -18.33 0.02
CA LEU A 204 9.47 -17.87 -1.30
C LEU A 204 9.16 -18.92 -2.38
N LYS A 205 9.45 -20.21 -2.12
CA LYS A 205 9.09 -21.30 -3.04
C LYS A 205 7.58 -21.37 -3.30
N ALA A 206 6.78 -21.29 -2.25
CA ALA A 206 5.32 -21.28 -2.38
C ALA A 206 4.81 -20.06 -3.17
N ALA A 207 5.44 -18.89 -3.01
CA ALA A 207 5.10 -17.69 -3.76
C ALA A 207 5.49 -17.80 -5.24
N GLU A 208 6.68 -18.33 -5.54
CA GLU A 208 7.16 -18.55 -6.92
C GLU A 208 6.29 -19.56 -7.66
N GLU A 209 5.94 -20.68 -7.04
CA GLU A 209 5.03 -21.68 -7.61
C GLU A 209 3.65 -21.08 -7.91
N LYS A 210 3.11 -20.28 -6.98
CA LYS A 210 1.83 -19.60 -7.17
C LYS A 210 1.89 -18.57 -8.32
N MET A 211 2.99 -17.83 -8.44
CA MET A 211 3.19 -16.86 -9.51
C MET A 211 3.39 -17.54 -10.87
N ALA A 212 4.14 -18.64 -10.93
CA ALA A 212 4.35 -19.41 -12.15
C ALA A 212 3.02 -19.98 -12.67
N LYS A 213 2.20 -20.54 -11.76
CA LYS A 213 0.87 -21.03 -12.09
C LYS A 213 -0.04 -19.92 -12.64
N ALA A 214 -0.07 -18.77 -11.98
CA ALA A 214 -0.84 -17.61 -12.46
C ALA A 214 -0.37 -17.10 -13.84
N ALA A 215 0.93 -17.14 -14.10
CA ALA A 215 1.50 -16.71 -15.39
C ALA A 215 1.27 -17.72 -16.53
N GLU A 216 1.09 -19.01 -16.22
CA GLU A 216 0.66 -20.02 -17.19
C GLU A 216 -0.83 -19.90 -17.50
N GLU A 217 -1.67 -19.62 -16.49
CA GLU A 217 -3.10 -19.35 -16.64
C GLU A 217 -3.35 -18.07 -17.47
N GLU A 218 -2.54 -17.02 -17.33
CA GLU A 218 -2.62 -15.81 -18.17
C GLU A 218 -2.23 -16.02 -19.65
N LYS A 219 -1.62 -17.17 -20.00
CA LYS A 219 -1.19 -17.50 -21.38
C LYS A 219 -2.17 -18.42 -22.13
N GLN A 220 -3.18 -18.97 -21.46
CA GLN A 220 -4.23 -19.82 -22.03
C GLN A 220 -5.47 -19.01 -22.37
#